data_AF-A0A518EMK5-F1
#
_entry.id   AF-A0A518EMK5-F1
#
_cell.length_a   1.000
_cell.length_b   1.000
_cell.length_c   1.000
_cell.angle_alpha   90.00
_cell.angle_beta   90.00
_cell.angle_gamma   90.00
#
_symmetry.space_group_name_H-M   'P 1'
#
loop_
_entity.id
_entity.type
_entity.pdbx_description
1 polymer ?
#
loop_
_entity_poly.entity_id
_entity_poly.type
_entity_poly.pdbx_seq_one_letter_code
_entity_poly.pdbx_strand_id
1 'polypeptide(L)'
;MRRVFHPWTIGQSPSDLSLYPRERIPKNIILDTEGDFWLIDFDLAWHESVQGMDDLEAFGRRVTFGYSAPERYSDITPSKDVRGDLFSLAVSLFESATGQNPFRSDAADSDEIVRRVEGDPLPSVPEGIAAPVAELVRAMSEKDRGKRPSTARAALERLTGS
;
A
#
# COMPACT_ATOMS: atom_id res chain seq x y z
N MET A 1 -17.72 7.59 18.94
CA MET A 1 -17.45 6.69 20.09
C MET A 1 -16.26 5.82 19.70
N ARG A 2 -15.11 5.97 20.38
CA ARG A 2 -13.83 5.31 20.05
C ARG A 2 -13.91 3.80 20.29
N ARG A 3 -13.43 2.98 19.35
CA ARG A 3 -12.84 1.67 19.64
C ARG A 3 -11.65 1.43 18.72
N VAL A 4 -10.46 1.62 19.30
CA VAL A 4 -9.19 1.07 18.81
C VAL A 4 -9.18 -0.38 19.29
N PHE A 5 -8.95 -1.35 18.41
CA PHE A 5 -8.74 -2.73 18.82
C PHE A 5 -7.24 -3.05 18.80
N HIS A 6 -6.78 -3.60 19.93
CA HIS A 6 -5.46 -4.20 20.11
C HIS A 6 -5.43 -5.60 19.47
N PRO A 7 -4.24 -6.07 19.00
CA PRO A 7 -4.08 -7.41 18.47
C PRO A 7 -4.17 -8.42 19.62
N TRP A 8 -4.68 -9.62 19.32
CA TRP A 8 -4.94 -10.75 20.23
C TRP A 8 -6.28 -10.70 20.99
N THR A 9 -7.37 -10.96 20.27
CA THR A 9 -8.49 -11.73 20.83
C THR A 9 -8.60 -13.05 20.08
N ILE A 10 -8.14 -14.12 20.72
CA ILE A 10 -8.40 -15.50 20.28
C ILE A 10 -9.86 -15.79 20.61
N GLY A 11 -10.67 -16.11 19.58
CA GLY A 11 -12.02 -16.62 19.80
C GLY A 11 -13.01 -16.34 18.69
N GLN A 12 -12.81 -16.90 17.50
CA GLN A 12 -13.87 -17.46 16.64
C GLN A 12 -13.22 -18.48 15.68
N SER A 13 -13.89 -19.61 15.49
CA SER A 13 -13.48 -20.76 14.65
C SER A 13 -13.29 -20.37 13.17
N PRO A 14 -12.30 -20.90 12.42
CA PRO A 14 -12.08 -20.58 11.00
C PRO A 14 -13.14 -21.10 10.01
N SER A 15 -14.29 -21.58 10.47
CA SER A 15 -15.17 -22.43 9.66
C SER A 15 -16.16 -21.71 8.72
N ASP A 16 -16.31 -20.38 8.80
CA ASP A 16 -17.33 -19.66 8.00
C ASP A 16 -16.75 -18.67 6.98
N LEU A 17 -15.57 -18.98 6.46
CA LEU A 17 -14.92 -18.24 5.39
C LEU A 17 -15.48 -18.68 4.02
N SER A 18 -16.68 -18.21 3.66
CA SER A 18 -17.35 -18.47 2.35
C SER A 18 -16.51 -18.03 1.13
N LEU A 19 -16.66 -18.77 0.02
CA LEU A 19 -15.86 -18.77 -1.21
C LEU A 19 -16.11 -17.55 -2.12
N TYR A 20 -15.34 -16.47 -1.93
CA TYR A 20 -14.70 -15.82 -3.08
C TYR A 20 -13.30 -16.44 -3.23
N PRO A 21 -12.67 -16.47 -4.40
CA PRO A 21 -11.29 -16.96 -4.50
C PRO A 21 -10.37 -16.00 -3.73
N ARG A 22 -10.26 -16.19 -2.41
CA ARG A 22 -9.42 -15.42 -1.48
C ARG A 22 -7.95 -15.46 -1.87
N GLU A 23 -7.56 -16.44 -2.67
CA GLU A 23 -6.24 -16.56 -3.28
C GLU A 23 -5.88 -15.37 -4.18
N ARG A 24 -6.88 -14.58 -4.63
CA ARG A 24 -6.67 -13.41 -5.50
C ARG A 24 -6.99 -12.08 -4.82
N ILE A 25 -6.98 -12.02 -3.49
CA ILE A 25 -7.06 -10.75 -2.76
C ILE A 25 -5.68 -10.50 -2.15
N PRO A 26 -5.09 -9.30 -2.29
CA PRO A 26 -3.82 -8.98 -1.64
C PRO A 26 -3.91 -9.28 -0.15
N LYS A 27 -2.86 -9.87 0.44
CA LYS A 27 -2.85 -10.29 1.86
C LYS A 27 -3.14 -9.16 2.87
N ASN A 28 -2.97 -7.90 2.45
CA ASN A 28 -3.26 -6.72 3.26
C ASN A 28 -4.74 -6.29 3.16
N ILE A 29 -5.58 -6.99 2.41
CA ILE A 29 -7.03 -6.75 2.30
C ILE A 29 -7.77 -8.03 2.68
N ILE A 30 -8.75 -7.90 3.57
CA ILE A 30 -9.70 -8.95 3.92
C ILE A 30 -11.06 -8.57 3.33
N LEU A 31 -11.72 -9.53 2.69
CA LEU A 31 -13.15 -9.47 2.38
C LEU A 31 -13.88 -10.31 3.43
N ASP A 32 -14.77 -9.68 4.20
CA ASP A 32 -15.56 -10.39 5.20
C ASP A 32 -16.77 -11.12 4.59
N THR A 33 -17.57 -11.77 5.45
CA THR A 33 -18.76 -12.52 5.02
C THR A 33 -19.94 -11.65 4.62
N GLU A 34 -19.95 -10.38 5.01
CA GLU A 34 -20.98 -9.40 4.65
C GLU A 34 -20.65 -8.71 3.33
N GLY A 35 -19.44 -8.91 2.81
CA GLY A 35 -18.96 -8.35 1.54
C GLY A 35 -18.19 -7.05 1.71
N ASP A 36 -17.87 -6.66 2.94
CA ASP A 36 -17.09 -5.46 3.24
C ASP A 36 -15.59 -5.72 3.12
N PHE A 37 -14.88 -4.71 2.63
CA PHE A 37 -13.42 -4.73 2.51
C PHE A 37 -12.75 -4.08 3.72
N TRP A 38 -11.82 -4.81 4.31
CA TRP A 38 -11.02 -4.40 5.45
C TRP A 38 -9.56 -4.34 5.03
N LEU A 39 -8.93 -3.20 5.23
CA LEU A 39 -7.51 -3.04 5.04
C LEU A 39 -6.81 -3.40 6.36
N ILE A 40 -5.80 -4.26 6.29
CA ILE A 40 -5.01 -4.75 7.43
C ILE A 40 -3.52 -4.51 7.17
N ASP A 41 -2.70 -4.55 8.22
CA ASP A 41 -1.23 -4.45 8.15
C ASP A 41 -0.71 -3.09 7.61
N PHE A 42 -1.05 -2.01 8.32
CA PHE A 42 -0.67 -0.63 7.99
C PHE A 42 0.71 -0.21 8.52
N ASP A 43 1.49 -1.14 9.06
CA ASP A 43 2.75 -0.81 9.74
C ASP A 43 3.85 -0.33 8.77
N LEU A 44 3.59 -0.36 7.46
CA LEU A 44 4.52 0.08 6.41
C LEU A 44 4.59 1.61 6.20
N ALA A 45 3.67 2.38 6.79
CA ALA A 45 3.64 3.84 6.60
C ALA A 45 4.71 4.58 7.42
N TRP A 46 5.08 4.03 8.57
CA TRP A 46 6.08 4.58 9.51
C TRP A 46 6.78 3.44 10.27
N HIS A 47 7.27 2.40 9.58
CA HIS A 47 8.03 1.38 10.30
C HIS A 47 9.43 1.90 10.64
N GLU A 48 9.73 2.00 11.93
CA GLU A 48 11.10 1.90 12.41
C GLU A 48 11.61 0.50 12.10
N SER A 49 12.66 0.44 11.27
CA SER A 49 13.55 -0.71 11.11
C SER A 49 12.90 -2.03 10.68
N VAL A 50 13.04 -2.37 9.41
CA VAL A 50 13.49 -3.72 9.06
C VAL A 50 14.96 -3.56 8.70
N GLN A 51 15.86 -3.91 9.62
CA GLN A 51 17.30 -3.99 9.32
C GLN A 51 17.48 -4.84 8.05
N GLY A 52 17.91 -4.21 6.96
CA GLY A 52 18.35 -4.93 5.76
C GLY A 52 17.86 -4.44 4.40
N MET A 53 17.26 -3.25 4.27
CA MET A 53 16.92 -2.72 2.94
C MET A 53 17.29 -1.25 2.82
N ASP A 54 18.44 -0.96 2.19
CA ASP A 54 18.87 0.33 1.61
C ASP A 54 18.16 1.60 2.14
N ASP A 55 18.10 1.80 3.45
CA ASP A 55 17.47 3.00 4.00
C ASP A 55 18.43 4.18 3.81
N LEU A 56 18.02 5.19 3.06
CA LEU A 56 18.76 6.46 3.05
C LEU A 56 18.39 7.26 4.31
N GLU A 57 19.07 7.01 5.42
CA GLU A 57 19.01 7.86 6.62
C GLU A 57 19.81 9.18 6.47
N ALA A 58 19.87 9.76 5.28
CA ALA A 58 20.53 11.04 5.07
C ALA A 58 19.54 12.19 5.37
N PHE A 59 19.92 13.08 6.29
CA PHE A 59 19.19 14.33 6.63
C PHE A 59 17.82 14.16 7.29
N GLY A 60 17.62 13.11 8.11
CA GLY A 60 16.35 12.88 8.81
C GLY A 60 15.19 12.49 7.89
N ARG A 61 15.52 12.09 6.66
CA ARG A 61 14.59 11.53 5.68
C ARG A 61 14.52 10.04 5.94
N ARG A 62 13.32 9.51 6.12
CA ARG A 62 13.08 8.06 6.17
C ARG A 62 12.35 7.70 4.89
N VAL A 63 13.09 7.15 3.93
CA VAL A 63 12.55 6.62 2.68
C VAL A 63 12.94 5.16 2.55
N THR A 64 11.95 4.32 2.30
CA THR A 64 12.16 2.93 1.89
C THR A 64 12.13 2.89 0.37
N PHE A 65 13.26 2.56 -0.27
CA PHE A 65 13.36 2.50 -1.74
C PHE A 65 12.33 1.56 -2.33
N GLY A 66 11.66 2.03 -3.38
CA GLY A 66 10.65 1.26 -4.10
C GLY A 66 9.30 1.17 -3.40
N TYR A 67 9.10 1.82 -2.24
CA TYR A 67 7.79 1.98 -1.59
C TYR A 67 7.42 3.43 -1.31
N SER A 68 8.41 4.27 -1.02
CA SER A 68 8.15 5.67 -0.69
C SER A 68 7.59 6.43 -1.90
N ALA A 69 6.69 7.37 -1.64
CA ALA A 69 6.13 8.21 -2.69
C ALA A 69 7.20 9.11 -3.33
N PRO A 70 7.07 9.48 -4.62
CA PRO A 70 8.06 10.31 -5.33
C PRO A 70 8.44 11.59 -4.60
N GLU A 71 7.46 12.28 -4.00
CA GLU A 71 7.69 13.51 -3.27
C GLU A 71 8.57 13.33 -2.03
N ARG A 72 8.67 12.12 -1.46
CA ARG A 72 9.52 11.86 -0.28
C ARG A 72 11.02 11.89 -0.60
N TYR A 73 11.39 11.72 -1.86
CA TYR A 73 12.78 11.81 -2.31
C TYR A 73 13.22 13.26 -2.55
N SER A 74 12.28 14.14 -2.90
CA SER A 74 12.53 15.54 -3.28
C SER A 74 12.17 16.56 -2.20
N ASP A 75 11.20 16.27 -1.33
CA ASP A 75 10.77 17.20 -0.27
C ASP A 75 11.92 17.45 0.74
N ILE A 76 12.22 18.72 0.96
CA ILE A 76 13.28 19.16 1.89
C ILE A 76 12.87 18.90 3.35
N THR A 77 11.57 18.98 3.62
CA THR A 77 10.99 18.78 4.96
C THR A 77 10.09 17.56 4.94
N PRO A 78 10.25 16.60 5.87
CA PRO A 78 9.35 15.46 5.98
C PRO A 78 7.90 15.91 6.13
N SER A 79 7.10 15.67 5.10
CA SER A 79 5.67 15.95 5.11
C SER A 79 4.92 14.82 5.84
N LYS A 80 4.04 15.17 6.78
CA LYS A 80 3.10 14.22 7.41
C LYS A 80 1.83 14.01 6.55
N ASP A 81 1.94 14.21 5.24
CA ASP A 81 0.84 14.05 4.32
C ASP A 81 0.53 12.57 4.11
N VAL A 82 -0.68 12.18 4.50
CA VAL A 82 -1.21 10.80 4.38
C VAL A 82 -1.16 10.29 2.94
N ARG A 83 -1.14 11.18 1.95
CA ARG A 83 -1.09 10.79 0.53
C ARG A 83 0.24 10.12 0.16
N GLY A 84 1.31 10.38 0.91
CA GLY A 84 2.55 9.62 0.79
C GLY A 84 2.39 8.18 1.29
N ASP A 85 1.67 7.99 2.39
CA ASP A 85 1.38 6.66 2.95
C ASP A 85 0.46 5.84 2.04
N LEU A 86 -0.53 6.49 1.41
CA LEU A 86 -1.41 5.85 0.43
C LEU A 86 -0.62 5.31 -0.77
N PHE A 87 0.37 6.04 -1.25
CA PHE A 87 1.23 5.54 -2.33
C PHE A 87 2.00 4.29 -1.88
N SER A 88 2.63 4.33 -0.71
CA SER A 88 3.37 3.18 -0.17
C SER A 88 2.49 1.95 0.03
N LEU A 89 1.25 2.16 0.47
CA LEU A 89 0.24 1.12 0.54
C LEU A 89 -0.11 0.53 -0.83
N ALA A 90 -0.26 1.37 -1.87
CA ALA A 90 -0.56 0.89 -3.22
C ALA A 90 0.53 -0.05 -3.75
N VAL A 91 1.80 0.31 -3.53
CA VAL A 91 2.95 -0.54 -3.87
C VAL A 91 2.90 -1.85 -3.10
N SER A 92 2.66 -1.81 -1.79
CA SER A 92 2.60 -3.00 -0.95
C SER A 92 1.46 -3.95 -1.37
N LEU A 93 0.30 -3.39 -1.72
CA LEU A 93 -0.85 -4.16 -2.23
C LEU A 93 -0.52 -4.82 -3.57
N PHE A 94 0.13 -4.08 -4.48
CA PHE A 94 0.58 -4.63 -5.76
C PHE A 94 1.58 -5.76 -5.54
N GLU A 95 2.64 -5.54 -4.75
CA GLU A 95 3.63 -6.57 -4.46
C GLU A 95 3.02 -7.78 -3.75
N SER A 96 2.04 -7.57 -2.86
CA SER A 96 1.32 -8.67 -2.23
C SER A 96 0.50 -9.49 -3.23
N ALA A 97 0.01 -8.87 -4.30
CA ALA A 97 -0.74 -9.53 -5.36
C ALA A 97 0.16 -10.27 -6.36
N THR A 98 1.37 -9.77 -6.60
CA THR A 98 2.28 -10.28 -7.64
C THR A 98 3.48 -11.06 -7.11
N GLY A 99 3.79 -10.92 -5.82
CA GLY A 99 5.04 -11.36 -5.21
C GLY A 99 6.27 -10.53 -5.60
N GLN A 100 6.10 -9.43 -6.33
CA GLN A 100 7.20 -8.64 -6.88
C GLN A 100 6.99 -7.15 -6.68
N ASN A 101 7.98 -6.47 -6.10
CA ASN A 101 7.99 -5.01 -6.06
C ASN A 101 8.30 -4.46 -7.47
N PRO A 102 7.43 -3.62 -8.04
CA PRO A 102 7.53 -3.19 -9.44
C PRO A 102 8.69 -2.21 -9.70
N PHE A 103 9.20 -1.56 -8.65
CA PHE A 103 10.29 -0.60 -8.78
C PHE A 103 11.66 -1.18 -8.39
N ARG A 104 11.68 -2.24 -7.57
CA ARG A 104 12.92 -2.90 -7.12
C ARG A 104 13.32 -4.09 -7.97
N SER A 105 12.35 -4.82 -8.51
CA SER A 105 12.65 -6.03 -9.31
C SER A 105 13.50 -5.63 -10.51
N ASP A 106 14.64 -6.30 -10.68
CA ASP A 106 15.60 -6.06 -11.77
C ASP A 106 16.20 -4.64 -11.82
N ALA A 107 16.17 -3.88 -10.72
CA ALA A 107 16.91 -2.62 -10.62
C ALA A 107 18.38 -2.87 -10.27
N ALA A 108 19.31 -2.17 -10.92
CA ALA A 108 20.74 -2.31 -10.72
C ALA A 108 21.23 -1.66 -9.41
N ASP A 109 20.61 -0.55 -9.01
CA ASP A 109 20.98 0.23 -7.83
C ASP A 109 19.80 1.07 -7.30
N SER A 110 20.01 1.76 -6.17
CA SER A 110 19.00 2.63 -5.56
C SER A 110 18.60 3.81 -6.44
N ASP A 111 19.51 4.35 -7.25
CA ASP A 111 19.24 5.50 -8.11
C ASP A 111 18.32 5.11 -9.27
N GLU A 112 18.44 3.88 -9.79
CA GLU A 112 17.49 3.31 -10.71
C GLU A 112 16.12 3.13 -10.06
N ILE A 113 16.04 2.62 -8.82
CA ILE A 113 14.78 2.48 -8.10
C ILE A 113 14.08 3.85 -7.95
N VAL A 114 14.82 4.91 -7.57
CA VAL A 114 14.26 6.27 -7.47
C VAL A 114 13.73 6.73 -8.82
N ARG A 115 14.51 6.60 -9.90
CA ARG A 115 14.07 6.99 -11.26
C ARG A 115 12.79 6.26 -11.67
N ARG A 116 12.68 4.96 -11.39
CA ARG A 116 11.47 4.17 -11.67
C ARG A 116 10.29 4.63 -10.81
N VAL A 117 10.50 4.90 -9.51
CA VAL A 117 9.45 5.44 -8.64
C VAL A 117 8.96 6.80 -9.12
N GLU A 118 9.86 7.68 -9.60
CA GLU A 118 9.49 9.01 -10.08
C GLU A 118 8.81 8.98 -11.47
N GLY A 119 9.31 8.14 -12.38
CA GLY A 119 8.91 8.14 -13.79
C GLY A 119 7.87 7.09 -14.18
N ASP A 120 7.98 5.87 -13.67
CA ASP A 120 7.21 4.73 -14.17
C ASP A 120 5.89 4.57 -13.42
N PRO A 121 4.73 4.51 -14.09
CA PRO A 121 3.47 4.25 -13.41
C PRO A 121 3.51 2.86 -12.73
N LEU A 122 2.77 2.72 -11.64
CA LEU A 122 2.57 1.40 -11.05
C LEU A 122 1.81 0.53 -12.09
N PRO A 123 2.27 -0.69 -12.40
CA PRO A 123 1.56 -1.55 -13.32
C PRO A 123 0.16 -1.89 -12.80
N SER A 124 -0.77 -2.23 -13.70
CA SER A 124 -2.07 -2.73 -13.29
C SER A 124 -1.92 -4.04 -12.52
N VAL A 125 -2.71 -4.20 -11.46
CA VAL A 125 -2.78 -5.47 -10.72
C VAL A 125 -3.26 -6.61 -11.65
N PRO A 126 -2.86 -7.86 -11.40
CA PRO A 126 -3.21 -9.00 -12.26
C PRO A 126 -4.72 -9.23 -12.42
N GLU A 127 -5.10 -9.92 -13.49
CA GLU A 127 -6.47 -10.37 -13.67
C GLU A 127 -6.92 -11.28 -12.53
N GLY A 128 -8.14 -11.05 -12.03
CA GLY A 128 -8.73 -11.80 -10.93
C GLY A 128 -8.61 -11.15 -9.56
N ILE A 129 -7.86 -10.05 -9.43
CA ILE A 129 -8.06 -9.12 -8.31
C ILE A 129 -9.42 -8.42 -8.49
N ALA A 130 -10.18 -8.26 -7.41
CA ALA A 130 -11.48 -7.60 -7.46
C ALA A 130 -11.36 -6.17 -8.02
N ALA A 131 -12.26 -5.79 -8.93
CA ALA A 131 -12.20 -4.49 -9.61
C ALA A 131 -12.13 -3.26 -8.66
N PRO A 132 -12.86 -3.22 -7.53
CA PRO A 132 -12.72 -2.12 -6.57
C PRO A 132 -11.31 -2.01 -5.97
N VAL A 133 -10.64 -3.14 -5.74
CA VAL A 133 -9.26 -3.18 -5.23
C VAL A 133 -8.27 -2.69 -6.30
N ALA A 134 -8.46 -3.12 -7.55
CA ALA A 134 -7.64 -2.64 -8.66
C ALA A 134 -7.74 -1.11 -8.84
N GLU A 135 -8.95 -0.57 -8.77
CA GLU A 135 -9.20 0.88 -8.83
C GLU A 135 -8.61 1.64 -7.63
N LEU A 136 -8.68 1.05 -6.43
CA LEU A 136 -8.05 1.61 -5.23
C LEU A 136 -6.53 1.72 -5.41
N VAL A 137 -5.86 0.62 -5.82
CA VAL A 137 -4.40 0.59 -6.04
C VAL A 137 -4.01 1.64 -7.07
N ARG A 138 -4.74 1.70 -8.20
CA ARG A 138 -4.53 2.70 -9.24
C ARG A 138 -4.60 4.13 -8.68
N ALA A 139 -5.69 4.47 -7.99
CA ALA A 139 -5.91 5.82 -7.47
C ALA A 139 -4.86 6.24 -6.42
N MET A 140 -4.43 5.33 -5.55
CA MET A 140 -3.44 5.61 -4.52
C MET A 140 -2.02 5.73 -5.10
N SER A 141 -1.74 5.09 -6.25
CA SER A 141 -0.42 5.05 -6.88
C SER A 141 -0.13 6.20 -7.86
N GLU A 142 -1.05 7.16 -8.01
CA GLU A 142 -0.86 8.34 -8.88
C GLU A 142 0.44 9.09 -8.52
N LYS A 143 1.25 9.46 -9.51
CA LYS A 143 2.51 10.17 -9.24
C LYS A 143 2.27 11.55 -8.67
N ASP A 144 1.31 12.27 -9.23
CA ASP A 144 0.85 13.54 -8.69
C ASP A 144 0.04 13.30 -7.40
N ARG A 145 0.61 13.69 -6.26
CA ARG A 145 -0.06 13.60 -4.95
C ARG A 145 -1.42 14.30 -4.93
N GLY A 146 -1.66 15.31 -5.76
CA GLY A 146 -2.95 16.00 -5.88
C GLY A 146 -4.07 15.14 -6.46
N LYS A 147 -3.72 14.07 -7.21
CA LYS A 147 -4.67 13.15 -7.84
C LYS A 147 -4.98 11.93 -6.97
N ARG A 148 -4.19 11.68 -5.93
CA ARG A 148 -4.46 10.62 -4.95
C ARG A 148 -5.67 10.99 -4.07
N PRO A 149 -6.38 10.01 -3.49
CA PRO A 149 -7.38 10.28 -2.46
C PRO A 149 -6.79 11.15 -1.34
N SER A 150 -7.52 12.17 -0.91
CA SER A 150 -7.03 13.13 0.08
C SER A 150 -6.93 12.56 1.50
N THR A 151 -7.62 11.44 1.76
CA THR A 151 -7.66 10.77 3.06
C THR A 151 -7.81 9.26 2.88
N ALA A 152 -7.46 8.49 3.92
CA ALA A 152 -7.73 7.05 3.96
C ALA A 152 -9.23 6.73 3.80
N ARG A 153 -10.12 7.58 4.32
CA ARG A 153 -11.57 7.43 4.14
C ARG A 153 -11.99 7.56 2.68
N ALA A 154 -11.49 8.59 1.99
CA ALA A 154 -11.76 8.79 0.56
C ALA A 154 -11.19 7.65 -0.31
N ALA A 155 -10.12 6.99 0.17
CA ALA A 155 -9.61 5.78 -0.45
C ALA A 155 -10.58 4.60 -0.23
N LEU A 156 -11.03 4.36 1.01
CA LEU A 156 -11.97 3.30 1.36
C LEU A 156 -13.31 3.39 0.61
N GLU A 157 -13.84 4.60 0.41
CA GLU A 157 -15.09 4.84 -0.35
C GLU A 157 -15.03 4.29 -1.79
N ARG A 158 -13.83 4.07 -2.34
CA ARG A 158 -13.63 3.44 -3.65
C ARG A 158 -13.79 1.91 -3.63
N LEU A 159 -13.63 1.28 -2.48
CA LEU A 159 -13.85 -0.16 -2.32
C LEU A 159 -15.34 -0.50 -2.22
N THR A 160 -16.13 0.39 -1.63
CA THR A 160 -17.53 0.12 -1.29
C THR A 160 -18.52 0.47 -2.39
N GLY A 161 -18.09 1.14 -3.47
CA GLY A 161 -18.95 1.53 -4.60
C GLY A 161 -20.18 2.34 -4.16
N SER A 162 -20.03 3.66 -4.03
CA SER A 162 -21.20 4.54 -3.81
C SER A 162 -22.10 4.62 -5.04
#